data_AF-A0AAU9WTW4-F1
#
_entry.id   AF-A0AAU9WTW4-F1
#
_cell.length_a   1.000
_cell.length_b   1.000
_cell.length_c   1.000
_cell.angle_alpha   90.00
_cell.angle_beta   90.00
_cell.angle_gamma   90.00
#
_symmetry.space_group_name_H-M   'P 1'
#
loop_
_entity.id
_entity.type
_entity.pdbx_description
1 polymer ?
#
loop_
_entity_poly.entity_id
_entity_poly.type
_entity_poly.pdbx_seq_one_letter_code
_entity_poly.pdbx_strand_id
1 'polypeptide(L)'
;MIGFWTKIKDMCLKGKERREIEESWCYPLEMRLKDNIIGQEGAILTVAAAIRRRENGWYDGEHPLVFLFLGSSGIGKTELVKQVARCLHKDNRKCLVRLDMSEYQEKHEVAKMIGAPPGYLGHDQGGQLTKELIKCPNAVVLFDEVEKAHPDVLTVMLQLFDEGRLTDGQGKTIVCKDAIFVMTSNLASEEIANHVLELRREAKLGAEQRQEGDEVSEKVTLSRNFKERVVQPILKSQFGRDEFLGRINEIVYFLPFSRPELLSLVTKELDYWSRMALNRHNIHMTWDKEVLNVLAGGYDVRYGARSIKHEVERRVVNQLADAQEQGLISRGCTLHLTVSYPKDKTGRNSEEVAPTIKLQHITEAGHEIAPNTGANENKFFSLATKFFSLVTKS
;
A
#
# COMPACT_ATOMS: atom_id res chain seq x y z
N MET A 1 -9.89 34.67 -0.51
CA MET A 1 -9.31 34.39 0.83
C MET A 1 -7.78 34.22 0.84
N ILE A 2 -7.08 34.15 -0.30
CA ILE A 2 -5.62 33.98 -0.35
C ILE A 2 -4.84 35.26 0.03
N GLY A 3 -5.38 36.45 -0.28
CA GLY A 3 -4.70 37.74 -0.02
C GLY A 3 -4.71 38.25 1.42
N PHE A 4 -5.51 37.67 2.31
CA PHE A 4 -5.60 38.12 3.71
C PHE A 4 -4.43 37.61 4.56
N TRP A 5 -3.91 36.42 4.23
CA TRP A 5 -2.80 35.77 4.94
C TRP A 5 -1.43 36.32 4.57
N THR A 6 -1.29 36.98 3.42
CA THR A 6 -0.03 37.60 3.01
C THR A 6 0.38 38.78 3.91
N LYS A 7 -0.58 39.37 4.65
CA LYS A 7 -0.35 40.54 5.52
C LYS A 7 0.13 40.19 6.94
N ILE A 8 0.13 38.91 7.33
CA ILE A 8 0.71 38.43 8.61
C ILE A 8 2.19 38.00 8.40
N LYS A 9 2.81 38.36 7.27
CA LYS A 9 4.11 37.82 6.81
C LYS A 9 5.36 38.59 7.30
N ASP A 10 5.20 39.63 8.12
CA ASP A 10 6.28 40.58 8.45
C ASP A 10 6.86 40.50 9.87
N MET A 11 6.61 39.42 10.61
CA MET A 11 7.25 39.23 11.92
C MET A 11 8.21 38.04 11.94
N CYS A 12 9.50 38.37 11.77
CA CYS A 12 10.69 37.70 12.33
C CYS A 12 10.96 36.22 11.97
N LEU A 13 11.30 35.91 10.72
CA LEU A 13 11.89 34.60 10.37
C LEU A 13 13.10 34.76 9.43
N LYS A 14 14.19 34.05 9.73
CA LYS A 14 15.46 34.07 8.96
C LYS A 14 15.34 33.24 7.67
N GLY A 15 16.13 33.57 6.66
CA GLY A 15 15.95 33.13 5.27
C GLY A 15 16.00 31.62 4.96
N LYS A 16 16.47 30.75 5.88
CA LYS A 16 16.38 29.27 5.72
C LYS A 16 15.00 28.74 6.11
N GLU A 17 14.50 29.13 7.29
CA GLU A 17 13.14 28.81 7.75
C GLU A 17 12.10 29.37 6.78
N ARG A 18 12.32 30.57 6.23
CA ARG A 18 11.42 31.17 5.24
C ARG A 18 11.31 30.33 3.96
N ARG A 19 12.41 29.74 3.47
CA ARG A 19 12.41 28.86 2.28
C ARG A 19 11.78 27.50 2.56
N GLU A 20 12.07 26.89 3.71
CA GLU A 20 11.47 25.60 4.09
C GLU A 20 9.95 25.73 4.33
N ILE A 21 9.51 26.87 4.91
CA ILE A 21 8.09 27.21 5.03
C ILE A 21 7.51 27.47 3.63
N GLU A 22 8.13 28.29 2.78
CA GLU A 22 7.62 28.52 1.42
C GLU A 22 7.51 27.23 0.58
N GLU A 23 8.48 26.31 0.67
CA GLU A 23 8.42 24.98 0.05
C GLU A 23 7.30 24.11 0.64
N SER A 24 7.14 24.10 1.97
CA SER A 24 6.07 23.36 2.66
C SER A 24 4.67 23.88 2.32
N TRP A 25 4.54 25.15 1.94
CA TRP A 25 3.28 25.77 1.53
C TRP A 25 3.00 25.63 0.03
N CYS A 26 4.05 25.62 -0.80
CA CYS A 26 3.95 25.40 -2.25
C CYS A 26 3.73 23.93 -2.61
N TYR A 27 4.20 22.98 -1.79
CA TYR A 27 4.02 21.54 -1.99
C TYR A 27 3.44 20.89 -0.72
N PRO A 28 2.10 20.87 -0.56
CA PRO A 28 1.45 20.19 0.55
C PRO A 28 1.90 18.74 0.67
N LEU A 29 2.10 18.26 1.90
CA LEU A 29 2.50 16.88 2.20
C LEU A 29 1.62 15.85 1.47
N GLU A 30 0.33 16.14 1.33
CA GLU A 30 -0.64 15.32 0.61
C GLU A 30 -0.23 15.08 -0.85
N MET A 31 0.23 16.11 -1.55
CA MET A 31 0.61 15.99 -2.97
C MET A 31 1.83 15.08 -3.11
N ARG A 32 2.86 15.28 -2.26
CA ARG A 32 4.07 14.45 -2.26
C ARG A 32 3.78 12.97 -1.96
N LEU A 33 2.80 12.71 -1.10
CA LEU A 33 2.35 11.35 -0.79
C LEU A 33 1.58 10.73 -1.96
N LYS A 34 0.70 11.51 -2.61
CA LYS A 34 -0.09 11.06 -3.78
C LYS A 34 0.77 10.70 -4.99
N ASP A 35 1.93 11.33 -5.18
CA ASP A 35 2.83 11.00 -6.30
C ASP A 35 3.33 9.54 -6.24
N ASN A 36 3.47 8.98 -5.04
CA ASN A 36 4.02 7.64 -4.83
C ASN A 36 2.97 6.59 -4.51
N ILE A 37 1.81 7.01 -4.00
CA ILE A 37 0.74 6.13 -3.51
C ILE A 37 -0.46 6.23 -4.45
N ILE A 38 -0.86 5.09 -5.00
CA ILE A 38 -2.04 5.02 -5.86
C ILE A 38 -3.28 4.87 -4.98
N GLY A 39 -4.22 5.80 -5.15
CA GLY A 39 -5.49 5.78 -4.44
C GLY A 39 -5.38 6.16 -2.97
N GLN A 40 -6.29 5.64 -2.15
CA GLN A 40 -6.30 5.83 -0.68
C GLN A 40 -6.32 7.30 -0.25
N GLU A 41 -6.96 8.18 -1.04
CA GLU A 41 -6.93 9.62 -0.77
C GLU A 41 -7.44 9.98 0.62
N GLY A 42 -8.48 9.30 1.10
CA GLY A 42 -9.01 9.51 2.45
C GLY A 42 -7.95 9.27 3.52
N ALA A 43 -7.18 8.19 3.40
CA ALA A 43 -6.11 7.87 4.34
C ALA A 43 -4.98 8.91 4.31
N ILE A 44 -4.55 9.30 3.09
CA ILE A 44 -3.50 10.31 2.90
C ILE A 44 -3.93 11.64 3.52
N LEU A 45 -5.17 12.09 3.27
CA LEU A 45 -5.68 13.36 3.79
C LEU A 45 -5.74 13.37 5.32
N THR A 46 -6.23 12.29 5.95
CA THR A 46 -6.30 12.20 7.42
C THR A 46 -4.91 12.26 8.05
N VAL A 47 -3.96 11.48 7.54
CA VAL A 47 -2.59 11.43 8.06
C VAL A 47 -1.88 12.78 7.87
N ALA A 48 -1.97 13.34 6.68
CA ALA A 48 -1.30 14.60 6.38
C ALA A 48 -1.93 15.78 7.14
N ALA A 49 -3.25 15.79 7.38
CA ALA A 49 -3.89 16.77 8.24
C ALA A 49 -3.44 16.69 9.70
N ALA A 50 -3.29 15.47 10.25
CA ALA A 50 -2.80 15.27 11.61
C ALA A 50 -1.32 15.68 11.77
N ILE A 51 -0.46 15.30 10.82
CA ILE A 51 0.95 15.73 10.80
C ILE A 51 1.04 17.25 10.67
N ARG A 52 0.24 17.85 9.78
CA ARG A 52 0.21 19.31 9.60
C ARG A 52 -0.22 20.03 10.87
N ARG A 53 -1.21 19.52 11.60
CA ARG A 53 -1.61 20.07 12.91
C ARG A 53 -0.42 20.06 13.87
N ARG A 54 0.29 18.94 13.93
CA ARG A 54 1.48 18.78 14.78
C ARG A 54 2.62 19.74 14.41
N GLU A 55 3.03 19.80 13.14
CA GLU A 55 4.12 20.67 12.67
C GLU A 55 3.82 22.16 12.90
N ASN A 56 2.54 22.54 12.90
CA ASN A 56 2.10 23.92 13.18
C ASN A 56 1.78 24.18 14.66
N GLY A 57 2.04 23.23 15.56
CA GLY A 57 1.82 23.39 17.00
C GLY A 57 0.36 23.32 17.45
N TRP A 58 -0.56 22.87 16.61
CA TRP A 58 -1.99 22.67 16.93
C TRP A 58 -2.24 21.26 17.47
N TYR A 59 -1.43 20.83 18.42
CA TYR A 59 -1.47 19.48 18.98
C TYR A 59 -0.97 19.50 20.44
N ASP A 60 -1.32 18.47 21.20
CA ASP A 60 -0.85 18.31 22.57
C ASP A 60 0.62 17.88 22.59
N GLY A 61 1.52 18.75 23.07
CA GLY A 61 2.95 18.47 23.12
C GLY A 61 3.36 17.44 24.19
N GLU A 62 2.46 17.02 25.07
CA GLU A 62 2.76 16.05 26.12
C GLU A 62 2.64 14.59 25.64
N HIS A 63 1.85 14.35 24.60
CA HIS A 63 1.57 13.01 24.09
C HIS A 63 2.10 12.86 22.66
N PRO A 64 2.56 11.67 22.24
CA PRO A 64 2.99 11.48 20.87
C PRO A 64 1.79 11.39 19.91
N LEU A 65 2.06 11.50 18.60
CA LEU A 65 1.03 11.33 17.58
C LEU A 65 0.87 9.85 17.23
N VAL A 66 -0.31 9.29 17.47
CA VAL A 66 -0.63 7.87 17.35
C VAL A 66 -1.73 7.63 16.32
N PHE A 67 -1.44 6.80 15.33
CA PHE A 67 -2.37 6.39 14.29
C PHE A 67 -2.66 4.88 14.38
N LEU A 68 -3.91 4.50 14.08
CA LEU A 68 -4.28 3.11 13.82
C LEU A 68 -4.78 2.96 12.39
N PHE A 69 -4.04 2.22 11.58
CA PHE A 69 -4.34 1.95 10.18
C PHE A 69 -5.10 0.62 10.05
N LEU A 70 -6.34 0.69 9.57
CA LEU A 70 -7.21 -0.47 9.37
C LEU A 70 -7.45 -0.72 7.90
N GLY A 71 -7.44 -1.99 7.48
CA GLY A 71 -7.79 -2.41 6.12
C GLY A 71 -7.19 -3.77 5.78
N SER A 72 -7.45 -4.27 4.57
CA SER A 72 -6.95 -5.58 4.12
C SER A 72 -5.42 -5.61 3.98
N SER A 73 -4.86 -6.81 3.85
CA SER A 73 -3.42 -6.95 3.58
C SER A 73 -3.09 -6.42 2.19
N GLY A 74 -1.90 -5.84 2.01
CA GLY A 74 -1.44 -5.38 0.69
C GLY A 74 -2.16 -4.15 0.12
N ILE A 75 -3.01 -3.46 0.91
CA ILE A 75 -3.73 -2.25 0.46
C ILE A 75 -2.89 -0.96 0.50
N GLY A 76 -1.69 -0.99 1.08
CA GLY A 76 -0.77 0.15 1.12
C GLY A 76 -0.56 0.81 2.49
N LYS A 77 -1.04 0.20 3.59
CA LYS A 77 -0.82 0.67 4.97
C LYS A 77 0.67 0.98 5.26
N THR A 78 1.51 -0.04 5.11
CA THR A 78 2.96 0.06 5.34
C THR A 78 3.66 0.99 4.34
N GLU A 79 3.13 1.08 3.11
CA GLU A 79 3.71 1.96 2.09
C GLU A 79 3.45 3.43 2.45
N LEU A 80 2.24 3.78 2.92
CA LEU A 80 1.96 5.14 3.40
C LEU A 80 2.93 5.55 4.51
N VAL A 81 3.21 4.68 5.48
CA VAL A 81 4.16 4.98 6.56
C VAL A 81 5.57 5.22 6.04
N LYS A 82 6.04 4.39 5.10
CA LYS A 82 7.34 4.59 4.46
C LYS A 82 7.41 5.94 3.75
N GLN A 83 6.36 6.32 3.01
CA GLN A 83 6.34 7.58 2.28
C GLN A 83 6.27 8.79 3.23
N VAL A 84 5.52 8.69 4.33
CA VAL A 84 5.51 9.71 5.39
C VAL A 84 6.90 9.90 5.98
N ALA A 85 7.58 8.80 6.36
CA ALA A 85 8.94 8.88 6.91
C ALA A 85 9.94 9.48 5.91
N ARG A 86 9.85 9.12 4.62
CA ARG A 86 10.67 9.71 3.56
C ARG A 86 10.41 11.20 3.39
N CYS A 87 9.14 11.61 3.41
CA CYS A 87 8.76 13.02 3.25
C CYS A 87 9.23 13.90 4.41
N LEU A 88 9.12 13.41 5.64
CA LEU A 88 9.51 14.12 6.86
C LEU A 88 11.02 14.18 7.08
N HIS A 89 11.73 13.08 6.82
CA HIS A 89 13.16 12.97 7.13
C HIS A 89 14.09 12.98 5.91
N LYS A 90 13.60 13.46 4.75
CA LYS A 90 14.38 13.59 3.50
C LYS A 90 15.16 12.29 3.17
N ASP A 91 14.44 11.17 3.14
CA ASP A 91 14.96 9.81 2.87
C ASP A 91 15.95 9.20 3.89
N ASN A 92 16.05 9.77 5.10
CA ASN A 92 16.85 9.14 6.15
C ASN A 92 16.20 7.85 6.68
N ARG A 93 16.70 6.70 6.20
CA ARG A 93 16.21 5.37 6.58
C ARG A 93 16.28 5.07 8.08
N LYS A 94 17.15 5.75 8.83
CA LYS A 94 17.30 5.53 10.28
C LYS A 94 16.13 6.06 11.10
N CYS A 95 15.31 6.96 10.53
CA CYS A 95 14.14 7.52 11.20
C CYS A 95 12.83 6.80 10.85
N LEU A 96 12.90 5.64 10.18
CA LEU A 96 11.80 4.70 10.07
C LEU A 96 12.13 3.46 10.89
N VAL A 97 11.46 3.30 12.04
CA VAL A 97 11.58 2.11 12.88
C VAL A 97 10.41 1.19 12.57
N ARG A 98 10.66 -0.07 12.20
CA ARG A 98 9.61 -1.05 11.95
C ARG A 98 9.77 -2.21 12.91
N LEU A 99 8.67 -2.57 13.56
CA LEU A 99 8.55 -3.72 14.47
C LEU A 99 7.38 -4.57 13.99
N ASP A 100 7.65 -5.85 13.74
CA ASP A 100 6.63 -6.83 13.37
C ASP A 100 6.04 -7.44 14.63
N MET A 101 4.75 -7.19 14.90
CA MET A 101 4.12 -7.64 16.15
C MET A 101 3.90 -9.15 16.18
N SER A 102 4.04 -9.83 15.05
CA SER A 102 4.08 -11.29 15.00
C SER A 102 5.32 -11.87 15.70
N GLU A 103 6.41 -11.10 15.86
CA GLU A 103 7.61 -11.48 16.62
C GLU A 103 7.50 -11.23 18.15
N TYR A 104 6.35 -10.73 18.61
CA TYR A 104 6.08 -10.40 20.01
C TYR A 104 4.81 -11.09 20.52
N GLN A 105 4.57 -12.32 20.07
CA GLN A 105 3.42 -13.13 20.49
C GLN A 105 3.59 -13.69 21.90
N GLU A 106 4.84 -13.91 22.33
CA GLU A 106 5.15 -14.52 23.61
C GLU A 106 5.63 -13.49 24.66
N LYS A 107 5.33 -13.76 25.93
CA LYS A 107 5.66 -12.86 27.05
C LYS A 107 7.15 -12.53 27.16
N HIS A 108 8.02 -13.49 26.87
CA HIS A 108 9.47 -13.30 26.97
C HIS A 108 10.04 -12.47 25.81
N GLU A 109 9.30 -12.30 24.72
CA GLU A 109 9.72 -11.50 23.56
C GLU A 109 9.48 -10.01 23.79
N VAL A 110 8.56 -9.64 24.69
CA VAL A 110 8.31 -8.25 25.10
C VAL A 110 9.58 -7.58 25.61
N ALA A 111 10.43 -8.34 26.32
CA ALA A 111 11.72 -7.87 26.80
C ALA A 111 12.69 -7.50 25.65
N LYS A 112 12.54 -8.06 24.44
CA LYS A 112 13.35 -7.66 23.27
C LYS A 112 13.02 -6.24 22.81
N MET A 113 11.76 -5.81 22.96
CA MET A 113 11.30 -4.48 22.53
C MET A 113 11.89 -3.37 23.40
N ILE A 114 11.85 -3.55 24.72
CA ILE A 114 12.17 -2.50 25.71
C ILE A 114 13.54 -2.72 26.34
N GLY A 115 14.00 -3.96 26.45
CA GLY A 115 15.22 -4.35 27.16
C GLY A 115 14.91 -5.36 28.25
N ALA A 116 15.80 -6.34 28.43
CA ALA A 116 15.68 -7.30 29.53
C ALA A 116 16.05 -6.62 30.87
N PRO A 117 15.39 -7.00 31.98
CA PRO A 117 15.75 -6.49 33.29
C PRO A 117 17.13 -7.00 33.76
N PRO A 118 17.74 -6.35 34.78
CA PRO A 118 19.04 -6.75 35.33
C PRO A 118 19.07 -8.22 35.73
N GLY A 119 20.08 -8.96 35.25
CA GLY A 119 20.27 -10.38 35.56
C GLY A 119 19.82 -11.37 34.48
N TYR A 120 19.27 -10.91 33.35
CA TYR A 120 18.90 -11.76 32.20
C TYR A 120 19.87 -11.60 31.02
N LEU A 121 20.02 -12.65 30.21
CA LEU A 121 20.83 -12.61 28.97
C LEU A 121 20.27 -11.55 28.00
N GLY A 122 21.14 -10.66 27.51
CA GLY A 122 20.75 -9.54 26.63
C GLY A 122 20.50 -8.20 27.35
N HIS A 123 20.67 -8.16 28.67
CA HIS A 123 20.54 -6.95 29.50
C HIS A 123 21.36 -5.75 28.99
N ASP A 124 22.61 -5.98 28.58
CA ASP A 124 23.52 -4.89 28.19
C ASP A 124 23.26 -4.34 26.79
N GLN A 125 22.40 -5.03 26.03
CA GLN A 125 22.06 -4.56 24.70
C GLN A 125 21.01 -3.44 24.79
N GLY A 126 20.05 -3.44 25.73
CA GLY A 126 18.92 -2.50 25.71
C GLY A 126 17.91 -2.82 24.59
N GLY A 127 16.70 -2.28 24.70
CA GLY A 127 15.58 -2.59 23.80
C GLY A 127 15.77 -2.18 22.34
N GLN A 128 15.15 -2.92 21.43
CA GLN A 128 15.15 -2.58 20.00
C GLN A 128 14.48 -1.22 19.75
N LEU A 129 13.35 -0.95 20.39
CA LEU A 129 12.63 0.31 20.24
C LEU A 129 13.35 1.47 20.91
N THR A 130 13.83 1.25 22.15
CA THR A 130 14.51 2.27 22.96
C THR A 130 15.79 2.76 22.28
N LYS A 131 16.60 1.86 21.73
CA LYS A 131 17.81 2.21 20.95
C LYS A 131 17.54 3.10 19.75
N GLU A 132 16.54 2.75 18.94
CA GLU A 132 16.28 3.49 17.70
C GLU A 132 15.68 4.87 18.01
N LEU A 133 14.83 4.98 19.04
CA LEU A 133 14.30 6.25 19.50
C LEU A 133 15.37 7.15 20.14
N ILE A 134 16.40 6.59 20.78
CA ILE A 134 17.57 7.38 21.23
C ILE A 134 18.32 7.98 20.03
N LYS A 135 18.43 7.25 18.92
CA LYS A 135 19.12 7.73 17.71
C LYS A 135 18.31 8.77 16.95
N CYS A 136 17.01 8.59 16.84
CA CYS A 136 16.11 9.52 16.16
C CYS A 136 14.83 9.72 17.02
N PRO A 137 14.80 10.72 17.91
CA PRO A 137 13.65 10.96 18.81
C PRO A 137 12.35 11.32 18.09
N ASN A 138 12.46 11.88 16.88
CA ASN A 138 11.32 12.23 16.02
C ASN A 138 11.02 11.18 14.95
N ALA A 139 11.45 9.93 15.15
CA ALA A 139 11.24 8.86 14.18
C ALA A 139 9.75 8.53 13.97
N VAL A 140 9.47 7.99 12.77
CA VAL A 140 8.21 7.32 12.47
C VAL A 140 8.36 5.85 12.85
N VAL A 141 7.59 5.42 13.85
CA VAL A 141 7.60 4.05 14.38
C VAL A 141 6.38 3.30 13.85
N LEU A 142 6.62 2.19 13.16
CA LEU A 142 5.62 1.30 12.61
C LEU A 142 5.53 0.03 13.46
N PHE A 143 4.37 -0.20 14.07
CA PHE A 143 3.98 -1.49 14.63
C PHE A 143 3.08 -2.22 13.62
N ASP A 144 3.65 -3.20 12.91
CA ASP A 144 2.91 -3.96 11.89
C ASP A 144 2.14 -5.11 12.54
N GLU A 145 0.88 -5.34 12.14
CA GLU A 145 0.02 -6.45 12.60
C GLU A 145 -0.24 -6.48 14.12
N VAL A 146 -0.59 -5.33 14.71
CA VAL A 146 -0.74 -5.16 16.16
C VAL A 146 -1.74 -6.11 16.84
N GLU A 147 -2.70 -6.65 16.10
CA GLU A 147 -3.62 -7.68 16.60
C GLU A 147 -2.94 -9.00 16.98
N LYS A 148 -1.70 -9.23 16.53
CA LYS A 148 -0.91 -10.42 16.84
C LYS A 148 -0.05 -10.26 18.10
N ALA A 149 0.08 -9.04 18.61
CA ALA A 149 0.93 -8.78 19.77
C ALA A 149 0.38 -9.42 21.06
N HIS A 150 1.29 -9.82 21.94
CA HIS A 150 0.92 -10.21 23.30
C HIS A 150 0.30 -9.04 24.08
N PRO A 151 -0.69 -9.25 24.97
CA PRO A 151 -1.31 -8.18 25.77
C PRO A 151 -0.34 -7.33 26.61
N ASP A 152 0.78 -7.90 27.05
CA ASP A 152 1.82 -7.16 27.79
C ASP A 152 2.50 -6.10 26.90
N VAL A 153 2.62 -6.34 25.59
CA VAL A 153 3.11 -5.33 24.63
C VAL A 153 2.15 -4.15 24.57
N LEU A 154 0.85 -4.42 24.48
CA LEU A 154 -0.18 -3.38 24.47
C LEU A 154 -0.14 -2.54 25.75
N THR A 155 0.16 -3.16 26.89
CA THR A 155 0.31 -2.46 28.18
C THR A 155 1.46 -1.45 28.15
N VAL A 156 2.58 -1.82 27.53
CA VAL A 156 3.74 -0.93 27.36
C VAL A 156 3.38 0.21 26.40
N MET A 157 2.69 -0.11 25.30
CA MET A 157 2.23 0.90 24.34
C MET A 157 1.27 1.91 24.97
N LEU A 158 0.35 1.45 25.83
CA LEU A 158 -0.52 2.32 26.63
C LEU A 158 0.31 3.35 27.41
N GLN A 159 1.27 2.89 28.21
CA GLN A 159 2.14 3.80 28.96
C GLN A 159 2.88 4.79 28.04
N LEU A 160 3.39 4.30 26.91
CA LEU A 160 4.09 5.13 25.93
C LEU A 160 3.20 6.23 25.33
N PHE A 161 1.96 5.89 24.96
CA PHE A 161 1.02 6.84 24.39
C PHE A 161 0.45 7.80 25.43
N ASP A 162 0.45 7.40 26.71
CA ASP A 162 -0.03 8.19 27.83
C ASP A 162 0.99 9.19 28.36
N GLU A 163 2.22 8.74 28.59
CA GLU A 163 3.24 9.55 29.26
C GLU A 163 4.21 10.19 28.25
N GLY A 164 4.14 9.78 26.98
CA GLY A 164 5.10 10.16 25.96
C GLY A 164 6.53 9.73 26.33
N ARG A 165 6.66 8.68 27.15
CA ARG A 165 7.93 8.19 27.70
C ARG A 165 7.97 6.68 27.67
N LEU A 166 9.17 6.14 27.48
CA LEU A 166 9.44 4.70 27.55
C LEU A 166 10.60 4.46 28.51
N THR A 167 10.44 3.53 29.46
CA THR A 167 11.51 3.14 30.37
C THR A 167 12.10 1.81 29.92
N ASP A 168 13.39 1.79 29.59
CA ASP A 168 14.12 0.57 29.24
C ASP A 168 14.20 -0.39 30.45
N GLY A 169 14.49 -1.68 30.22
CA GLY A 169 14.72 -2.68 31.28
C GLY A 169 15.82 -2.28 32.28
N GLN A 170 16.74 -1.39 31.90
CA GLN A 170 17.76 -0.81 32.79
C GLN A 170 17.26 0.35 33.67
N GLY A 171 15.98 0.72 33.57
CA GLY A 171 15.41 1.86 34.30
C GLY A 171 15.70 3.23 33.66
N LYS A 172 16.27 3.26 32.44
CA LYS A 172 16.52 4.50 31.71
C LYS A 172 15.25 4.95 30.99
N THR A 173 14.73 6.12 31.35
CA THR A 173 13.57 6.73 30.69
C THR A 173 13.99 7.54 29.47
N ILE A 174 13.27 7.34 28.36
CA ILE A 174 13.44 8.03 27.08
C ILE A 174 12.16 8.81 26.80
N VAL A 175 12.29 10.05 26.35
CA VAL A 175 11.16 10.90 25.96
C VAL A 175 10.88 10.69 24.48
N CYS A 176 9.64 10.34 24.15
CA CYS A 176 9.21 9.93 22.81
C CYS A 176 8.07 10.82 22.28
N LYS A 177 7.87 12.00 22.86
CA LYS A 177 6.79 12.94 22.50
C LYS A 177 6.81 13.35 21.03
N ASP A 178 8.02 13.45 20.46
CA ASP A 178 8.20 13.82 19.06
C ASP A 178 8.11 12.65 18.08
N ALA A 179 7.94 11.42 18.54
CA ALA A 179 7.79 10.29 17.63
C ALA A 179 6.37 10.25 17.02
N ILE A 180 6.26 9.72 15.81
CA ILE A 180 4.97 9.40 15.19
C ILE A 180 4.81 7.89 15.27
N PHE A 181 3.81 7.42 15.99
CA PHE A 181 3.49 6.00 16.09
C PHE A 181 2.38 5.65 15.11
N VAL A 182 2.62 4.62 14.30
CA VAL A 182 1.63 4.08 13.39
C VAL A 182 1.50 2.59 13.67
N MET A 183 0.28 2.18 14.01
CA MET A 183 -0.08 0.78 14.16
C MET A 183 -0.84 0.34 12.92
N THR A 184 -0.55 -0.83 12.36
CA THR A 184 -1.36 -1.42 11.29
C THR A 184 -2.11 -2.61 11.84
N SER A 185 -3.33 -2.80 11.33
CA SER A 185 -4.12 -3.98 11.65
C SER A 185 -4.96 -4.42 10.46
N ASN A 186 -5.19 -5.72 10.38
CA ASN A 186 -6.14 -6.32 9.44
C ASN A 186 -7.52 -6.55 10.08
N LEU A 187 -7.74 -6.10 11.32
CA LEU A 187 -9.05 -6.18 12.00
C LEU A 187 -10.13 -5.40 11.25
N ALA A 188 -11.35 -5.93 11.29
CA ALA A 188 -12.54 -5.41 10.60
C ALA A 188 -12.38 -5.24 9.08
N SER A 189 -11.32 -5.82 8.49
CA SER A 189 -10.99 -5.58 7.07
C SER A 189 -12.02 -6.17 6.12
N GLU A 190 -12.63 -7.31 6.48
CA GLU A 190 -13.67 -7.96 5.68
C GLU A 190 -14.96 -7.14 5.69
N GLU A 191 -15.40 -6.67 6.86
CA GLU A 191 -16.59 -5.85 7.03
C GLU A 191 -16.44 -4.51 6.32
N ILE A 192 -15.28 -3.85 6.48
CA ILE A 192 -14.95 -2.61 5.76
C ILE A 192 -14.99 -2.86 4.25
N ALA A 193 -14.38 -3.95 3.79
CA ALA A 193 -14.32 -4.28 2.37
C ALA A 193 -15.71 -4.51 1.77
N ASN A 194 -16.53 -5.36 2.41
CA ASN A 194 -17.87 -5.69 1.95
C ASN A 194 -18.75 -4.43 1.90
N HIS A 195 -18.74 -3.62 2.95
CA HIS A 195 -19.53 -2.39 2.99
C HIS A 195 -19.12 -1.38 1.92
N VAL A 196 -17.81 -1.21 1.66
CA VAL A 196 -17.34 -0.31 0.60
C VAL A 196 -17.73 -0.82 -0.79
N LEU A 197 -17.66 -2.13 -1.02
CA LEU A 197 -18.06 -2.72 -2.29
C LEU A 197 -19.56 -2.56 -2.54
N GLU A 198 -20.40 -2.69 -1.51
CA GLU A 198 -21.83 -2.40 -1.55
C GLU A 198 -22.09 -0.93 -1.90
N LEU A 199 -21.48 0.01 -1.18
CA LEU A 199 -21.62 1.45 -1.45
C LEU A 199 -21.23 1.81 -2.89
N ARG A 200 -20.17 1.19 -3.43
CA ARG A 200 -19.77 1.38 -4.84
C ARG A 200 -20.77 0.80 -5.82
N ARG A 201 -21.39 -0.36 -5.52
CA ARG A 201 -22.44 -0.95 -6.37
C ARG A 201 -23.68 -0.06 -6.39
N GLU A 202 -24.12 0.40 -5.22
CA GLU A 202 -25.27 1.32 -5.09
C GLU A 202 -25.02 2.63 -5.84
N ALA A 203 -23.82 3.20 -5.71
CA ALA A 203 -23.45 4.41 -6.44
C ALA A 203 -23.48 4.22 -7.97
N LYS A 204 -23.05 3.05 -8.46
CA LYS A 204 -23.10 2.71 -9.89
C LYS A 204 -24.54 2.54 -10.40
N LEU A 205 -25.37 1.80 -9.67
CA LEU A 205 -26.79 1.63 -10.02
C LEU A 205 -27.54 2.97 -10.01
N GLY A 206 -27.24 3.84 -9.04
CA GLY A 206 -27.81 5.19 -8.97
C GLY A 206 -27.31 6.12 -10.09
N ALA A 207 -26.10 5.89 -10.61
CA ALA A 207 -25.55 6.61 -11.75
C ALA A 207 -26.19 6.17 -13.07
N GLU A 208 -26.40 4.87 -13.27
CA GLU A 208 -27.06 4.32 -14.48
C GLU A 208 -28.51 4.79 -14.62
N GLN A 209 -29.17 5.13 -13.50
CA GLN A 209 -30.51 5.70 -13.49
C GLN A 209 -30.55 7.22 -13.73
N ARG A 210 -29.42 7.93 -13.66
CA ARG A 210 -29.32 9.37 -13.91
C ARG A 210 -28.73 9.60 -15.31
N GLN A 211 -29.50 10.18 -16.22
CA GLN A 211 -28.98 10.60 -17.52
C GLN A 211 -27.85 11.63 -17.40
N GLU A 212 -26.97 11.58 -18.40
CA GLU A 212 -25.63 12.18 -18.56
C GLU A 212 -25.40 13.58 -17.95
N GLY A 213 -24.29 13.73 -17.21
CA GLY A 213 -23.67 15.04 -17.00
C GLY A 213 -22.81 15.19 -15.73
N ASP A 214 -23.07 14.42 -14.68
CA ASP A 214 -22.30 14.52 -13.43
C ASP A 214 -21.20 13.47 -13.39
N GLU A 215 -19.93 13.90 -13.32
CA GLU A 215 -18.83 13.03 -12.93
C GLU A 215 -19.13 12.46 -11.54
N VAL A 216 -19.57 11.20 -11.49
CA VAL A 216 -19.77 10.50 -10.24
C VAL A 216 -18.40 10.33 -9.59
N SER A 217 -18.12 11.21 -8.63
CA SER A 217 -16.94 11.04 -7.78
C SER A 217 -17.09 9.69 -7.07
N GLU A 218 -16.29 8.68 -7.45
CA GLU A 218 -16.21 7.35 -6.80
C GLU A 218 -15.66 7.45 -5.35
N LYS A 219 -15.70 8.64 -4.76
CA LYS A 219 -15.19 8.94 -3.43
C LYS A 219 -16.16 8.44 -2.38
N VAL A 220 -16.01 7.16 -2.06
CA VAL A 220 -16.74 6.51 -0.98
C VAL A 220 -16.12 6.87 0.36
N THR A 221 -16.97 7.29 1.31
CA THR A 221 -16.58 7.53 2.70
C THR A 221 -17.38 6.63 3.62
N LEU A 222 -16.71 6.04 4.62
CA LEU A 222 -17.37 5.24 5.65
C LEU A 222 -18.23 6.15 6.54
N SER A 223 -19.51 5.80 6.67
CA SER A 223 -20.44 6.52 7.54
C SER A 223 -20.01 6.41 9.01
N ARG A 224 -20.32 7.45 9.79
CA ARG A 224 -20.05 7.45 11.24
C ARG A 224 -20.72 6.26 11.94
N ASN A 225 -21.97 5.96 11.56
CA ASN A 225 -22.73 4.84 12.11
C ASN A 225 -22.03 3.49 11.88
N PHE A 226 -21.45 3.27 10.69
CA PHE A 226 -20.73 2.04 10.40
C PHE A 226 -19.48 1.90 11.28
N LYS A 227 -18.71 2.99 11.44
CA LYS A 227 -17.51 3.01 12.29
C LYS A 227 -17.84 2.67 13.75
N GLU A 228 -18.89 3.27 14.31
CA GLU A 228 -19.28 3.09 15.71
C GLU A 228 -19.96 1.74 15.98
N ARG A 229 -20.78 1.24 15.06
CA ARG A 229 -21.58 0.01 15.29
C ARG A 229 -20.91 -1.28 14.84
N VAL A 230 -19.99 -1.21 13.88
CA VAL A 230 -19.35 -2.41 13.30
C VAL A 230 -17.87 -2.44 13.67
N VAL A 231 -17.12 -1.39 13.34
CA VAL A 231 -15.67 -1.42 13.53
C VAL A 231 -15.30 -1.33 15.01
N GLN A 232 -15.88 -0.37 15.75
CA GLN A 232 -15.50 -0.12 17.14
C GLN A 232 -15.70 -1.34 18.06
N PRO A 233 -16.81 -2.11 17.98
CA PRO A 233 -16.94 -3.34 18.76
C PRO A 233 -15.88 -4.41 18.45
N ILE A 234 -15.49 -4.57 17.18
CA ILE A 234 -14.45 -5.51 16.77
C ILE A 234 -13.11 -5.13 17.40
N LEU A 235 -12.74 -3.84 17.33
CA LEU A 235 -11.50 -3.34 17.94
C LEU A 235 -11.52 -3.53 19.46
N LYS A 236 -12.64 -3.19 20.11
CA LYS A 236 -12.80 -3.36 21.57
C LYS A 236 -12.65 -4.81 21.99
N SER A 237 -13.26 -5.74 21.25
CA SER A 237 -13.19 -7.17 21.53
C SER A 237 -11.77 -7.72 21.43
N GLN A 238 -10.96 -7.19 20.50
CA GLN A 238 -9.60 -7.70 20.25
C GLN A 238 -8.57 -7.10 21.20
N PHE A 239 -8.59 -5.77 21.39
CA PHE A 239 -7.63 -5.13 22.29
C PHE A 239 -8.01 -5.28 23.76
N GLY A 240 -9.27 -5.58 24.07
CA GLY A 240 -9.76 -5.89 25.42
C GLY A 240 -9.65 -4.74 26.43
N ARG A 241 -9.20 -3.56 26.00
CA ARG A 241 -8.95 -2.39 26.84
C ARG A 241 -9.45 -1.14 26.13
N ASP A 242 -10.57 -0.60 26.62
CA ASP A 242 -11.15 0.64 26.08
C ASP A 242 -10.19 1.83 26.18
N GLU A 243 -9.31 1.82 27.19
CA GLU A 243 -8.26 2.84 27.39
C GLU A 243 -7.33 2.94 26.18
N PHE A 244 -6.96 1.82 25.56
CA PHE A 244 -6.04 1.80 24.43
C PHE A 244 -6.60 2.55 23.24
N LEU A 245 -7.89 2.36 22.95
CA LEU A 245 -8.57 3.07 21.86
C LEU A 245 -8.72 4.56 22.13
N GLY A 246 -8.85 4.95 23.40
CA GLY A 246 -8.91 6.36 23.82
C GLY A 246 -7.60 7.14 23.59
N ARG A 247 -6.48 6.44 23.39
CA ARG A 247 -5.15 7.05 23.19
C ARG A 247 -4.73 7.16 21.74
N ILE A 248 -5.50 6.57 20.83
CA ILE A 248 -5.29 6.73 19.39
C ILE A 248 -5.87 8.07 18.95
N ASN A 249 -5.06 8.91 18.31
CA ASN A 249 -5.53 10.21 17.85
C ASN A 249 -6.44 10.10 16.63
N GLU A 250 -6.06 9.25 15.67
CA GLU A 250 -6.78 9.10 14.42
C GLU A 250 -6.79 7.63 13.98
N ILE A 251 -7.99 7.10 13.73
CA ILE A 251 -8.18 5.80 13.07
C ILE A 251 -8.31 6.05 11.57
N VAL A 252 -7.38 5.48 10.81
CA VAL A 252 -7.26 5.67 9.36
C VAL A 252 -7.73 4.41 8.64
N TYR A 253 -8.74 4.57 7.80
CA TYR A 253 -9.38 3.46 7.07
C TYR A 253 -8.83 3.38 5.65
N PHE A 254 -8.27 2.22 5.31
CA PHE A 254 -7.85 1.88 3.96
C PHE A 254 -8.94 1.07 3.29
N LEU A 255 -9.37 1.55 2.13
CA LEU A 255 -10.51 0.99 1.42
C LEU A 255 -10.02 0.08 0.29
N PRO A 256 -10.79 -0.95 -0.12
CA PRO A 256 -10.47 -1.72 -1.32
C PRO A 256 -10.24 -0.81 -2.53
N PHE A 257 -9.34 -1.20 -3.44
CA PHE A 257 -9.11 -0.39 -4.64
C PHE A 257 -10.34 -0.35 -5.55
N SER A 258 -10.60 0.82 -6.12
CA SER A 258 -11.56 1.06 -7.19
C SER A 258 -11.02 0.55 -8.53
N ARG A 259 -11.88 0.44 -9.54
CA ARG A 259 -11.45 -0.05 -10.87
C ARG A 259 -10.37 0.85 -11.50
N PRO A 260 -10.48 2.19 -11.48
CA PRO A 260 -9.43 3.07 -11.99
C PRO A 260 -8.10 2.95 -11.22
N GLU A 261 -8.17 2.81 -9.89
CA GLU A 261 -6.98 2.58 -9.06
C GLU A 261 -6.30 1.24 -9.39
N LEU A 262 -7.07 0.18 -9.64
CA LEU A 262 -6.54 -1.12 -10.07
C LEU A 262 -5.83 -1.04 -11.41
N LEU A 263 -6.40 -0.35 -12.40
CA LEU A 263 -5.74 -0.16 -13.70
C LEU A 263 -4.42 0.62 -13.56
N SER A 264 -4.39 1.63 -12.69
CA SER A 264 -3.19 2.38 -12.37
C SER A 264 -2.13 1.51 -11.68
N LEU A 265 -2.54 0.62 -10.75
CA LEU A 265 -1.65 -0.34 -10.11
C LEU A 265 -1.05 -1.34 -11.11
N VAL A 266 -1.88 -1.91 -11.99
CA VAL A 266 -1.40 -2.82 -13.04
C VAL A 266 -0.41 -2.11 -13.96
N THR A 267 -0.72 -0.88 -14.37
CA THR A 267 0.17 -0.09 -15.23
C THR A 267 1.53 0.13 -14.56
N LYS A 268 1.53 0.52 -13.28
CA LYS A 268 2.77 0.71 -12.51
C LYS A 268 3.59 -0.58 -12.38
N GLU A 269 2.93 -1.72 -12.20
CA GLU A 269 3.61 -3.02 -12.11
C GLU A 269 4.20 -3.44 -13.48
N LEU A 270 3.44 -3.27 -14.57
CA LEU A 270 3.94 -3.52 -15.93
C LEU A 270 5.10 -2.59 -16.30
N ASP A 271 5.03 -1.32 -15.93
CA ASP A 271 6.14 -0.37 -16.11
C ASP A 271 7.40 -0.80 -15.36
N TYR A 272 7.25 -1.30 -14.13
CA TYR A 272 8.37 -1.83 -13.35
C TYR A 272 9.05 -3.00 -14.09
N TRP A 273 8.26 -3.97 -14.57
CA TRP A 273 8.78 -5.11 -15.33
C TRP A 273 9.34 -4.72 -16.70
N SER A 274 8.73 -3.75 -17.38
CA SER A 274 9.21 -3.19 -18.65
C SER A 274 10.60 -2.56 -18.48
N ARG A 275 10.80 -1.74 -17.44
CA ARG A 275 12.12 -1.17 -17.12
C ARG A 275 13.15 -2.24 -16.77
N MET A 276 12.75 -3.27 -16.03
CA MET A 276 13.62 -4.39 -15.69
C MET A 276 14.05 -5.18 -16.93
N ALA A 277 13.11 -5.46 -17.85
CA ALA A 277 13.37 -6.14 -19.11
C ALA A 277 14.29 -5.32 -20.02
N LEU A 278 14.07 -4.01 -20.11
CA LEU A 278 14.93 -3.09 -20.85
C LEU A 278 16.36 -3.08 -20.29
N ASN A 279 16.51 -2.87 -18.99
CA ASN A 279 17.83 -2.74 -18.36
C ASN A 279 18.66 -4.02 -18.39
N ARG A 280 18.02 -5.19 -18.28
CA ARG A 280 18.73 -6.49 -18.21
C ARG A 280 18.89 -7.18 -19.57
N HIS A 281 17.91 -7.01 -20.46
CA HIS A 281 17.80 -7.78 -21.70
C HIS A 281 17.68 -6.90 -22.95
N ASN A 282 17.64 -5.57 -22.80
CA ASN A 282 17.38 -4.62 -23.89
C ASN A 282 16.08 -4.94 -24.65
N ILE A 283 15.04 -5.35 -23.91
CA ILE A 283 13.73 -5.69 -24.48
C ILE A 283 12.78 -4.52 -24.21
N HIS A 284 12.17 -4.00 -25.27
CA HIS A 284 11.13 -2.98 -25.17
C HIS A 284 9.77 -3.67 -25.07
N MET A 285 8.94 -3.23 -24.13
CA MET A 285 7.61 -3.81 -23.92
C MET A 285 6.52 -2.74 -24.09
N THR A 286 5.47 -3.10 -24.81
CA THR A 286 4.24 -2.30 -24.97
C THR A 286 3.02 -3.20 -24.74
N TRP A 287 1.85 -2.63 -24.42
CA TRP A 287 0.65 -3.41 -24.13
C TRP A 287 -0.64 -2.66 -24.47
N ASP A 288 -1.67 -3.42 -24.78
CA ASP A 288 -3.02 -2.91 -24.99
C ASP A 288 -3.76 -2.60 -23.69
N LYS A 289 -4.77 -1.72 -23.79
CA LYS A 289 -5.67 -1.42 -22.67
C LYS A 289 -6.43 -2.66 -22.16
N GLU A 290 -6.71 -3.62 -23.04
CA GLU A 290 -7.37 -4.87 -22.65
C GLU A 290 -6.51 -5.72 -21.71
N VAL A 291 -5.18 -5.69 -21.87
CA VAL A 291 -4.24 -6.39 -20.97
C VAL A 291 -4.39 -5.86 -19.55
N LEU A 292 -4.49 -4.53 -19.41
CA LEU A 292 -4.72 -3.89 -18.10
C LEU A 292 -6.03 -4.38 -17.48
N ASN A 293 -7.10 -4.48 -18.28
CA ASN A 293 -8.40 -4.94 -17.80
C ASN A 293 -8.39 -6.39 -17.33
N VAL A 294 -7.74 -7.28 -18.09
CA VAL A 294 -7.61 -8.70 -17.74
C VAL A 294 -6.81 -8.89 -16.46
N LEU A 295 -5.66 -8.21 -16.35
CA LEU A 295 -4.81 -8.29 -15.16
C LEU A 295 -5.51 -7.71 -13.93
N ALA A 296 -6.22 -6.59 -14.08
CA ALA A 296 -7.02 -6.02 -13.01
C ALA A 296 -8.21 -6.92 -12.59
N GLY A 297 -8.62 -7.87 -13.45
CA GLY A 297 -9.61 -8.89 -13.11
C GLY A 297 -9.11 -9.95 -12.13
N GLY A 298 -7.78 -10.12 -12.00
CA GLY A 298 -7.16 -11.00 -11.00
C GLY A 298 -7.06 -10.39 -9.60
N TYR A 299 -7.71 -9.26 -9.35
CA TYR A 299 -7.70 -8.60 -8.04
C TYR A 299 -8.48 -9.40 -6.99
N ASP A 300 -7.80 -9.74 -5.90
CA ASP A 300 -8.43 -10.27 -4.69
C ASP A 300 -8.37 -9.21 -3.58
N VAL A 301 -9.55 -8.83 -3.09
CA VAL A 301 -9.74 -7.82 -2.04
C VAL A 301 -9.04 -8.21 -0.74
N ARG A 302 -8.95 -9.51 -0.42
CA ARG A 302 -8.30 -10.00 0.81
C ARG A 302 -6.80 -9.75 0.81
N TYR A 303 -6.17 -9.83 -0.37
CA TYR A 303 -4.73 -9.69 -0.56
C TYR A 303 -4.31 -8.32 -1.13
N GLY A 304 -5.26 -7.45 -1.47
CA GLY A 304 -4.99 -6.09 -1.94
C GLY A 304 -4.11 -6.08 -3.20
N ALA A 305 -3.20 -5.11 -3.31
CA ALA A 305 -2.32 -4.98 -4.47
C ALA A 305 -1.33 -6.15 -4.64
N ARG A 306 -1.13 -7.00 -3.63
CA ARG A 306 -0.28 -8.21 -3.76
C ARG A 306 -0.86 -9.19 -4.76
N SER A 307 -2.19 -9.27 -4.87
CA SER A 307 -2.86 -10.11 -5.87
C SER A 307 -2.53 -9.69 -7.29
N ILE A 308 -2.52 -8.38 -7.57
CA ILE A 308 -2.14 -7.81 -8.87
C ILE A 308 -0.69 -8.12 -9.21
N LYS A 309 0.23 -7.90 -8.26
CA LYS A 309 1.64 -8.23 -8.46
C LYS A 309 1.83 -9.70 -8.84
N HIS A 310 1.20 -10.60 -8.07
CA HIS A 310 1.25 -12.03 -8.35
C HIS A 310 0.63 -12.37 -9.71
N GLU A 311 -0.47 -11.73 -10.10
CA GLU A 311 -1.12 -11.99 -11.39
C GLU A 311 -0.28 -11.52 -12.58
N VAL A 312 0.41 -10.38 -12.46
CA VAL A 312 1.38 -9.89 -13.46
C VAL A 312 2.57 -10.85 -13.56
N GLU A 313 3.14 -11.26 -12.43
CA GLU A 313 4.24 -12.23 -12.40
C GLU A 313 3.82 -13.54 -13.07
N ARG A 314 2.67 -14.08 -12.68
CA ARG A 314 2.15 -15.36 -13.17
C ARG A 314 1.82 -15.36 -14.67
N ARG A 315 1.16 -14.31 -15.17
CA ARG A 315 0.68 -14.28 -16.57
C ARG A 315 1.63 -13.62 -17.55
N VAL A 316 2.45 -12.67 -17.10
CA VAL A 316 3.34 -11.90 -17.99
C VAL A 316 4.78 -12.34 -17.79
N VAL A 317 5.29 -12.26 -16.57
CA VAL A 317 6.73 -12.53 -16.30
C VAL A 317 7.08 -13.99 -16.58
N ASN A 318 6.24 -14.94 -16.17
CA ASN A 318 6.48 -16.35 -16.47
C ASN A 318 6.47 -16.63 -17.98
N GLN A 319 5.54 -16.03 -18.73
CA GLN A 319 5.53 -16.19 -20.19
C GLN A 319 6.78 -15.60 -20.86
N LEU A 320 7.28 -14.47 -20.36
CA LEU A 320 8.54 -13.88 -20.83
C LEU A 320 9.73 -14.78 -20.52
N ALA A 321 9.77 -15.36 -19.32
CA ALA A 321 10.83 -16.28 -18.91
C ALA A 321 10.82 -17.55 -19.79
N ASP A 322 9.66 -18.17 -19.98
CA ASP A 322 9.48 -19.35 -20.83
C ASP A 322 9.87 -19.05 -22.28
N ALA A 323 9.45 -17.89 -22.82
CA ALA A 323 9.79 -17.48 -24.18
C ALA A 323 11.29 -17.25 -24.35
N GLN A 324 11.98 -16.76 -23.30
CA GLN A 324 13.43 -16.58 -23.32
C GLN A 324 14.15 -17.93 -23.31
N GLU A 325 13.72 -18.87 -22.47
CA GLU A 325 14.30 -20.21 -22.37
C GLU A 325 14.17 -20.97 -23.70
N GLN A 326 13.05 -20.79 -24.39
CA GLN A 326 12.80 -21.38 -25.71
C GLN A 326 13.52 -20.67 -26.87
N GLY A 327 14.21 -19.55 -26.60
CA GLY A 327 14.89 -18.75 -27.60
C GLY A 327 13.95 -17.98 -28.56
N LEU A 328 12.69 -17.78 -28.17
CA LEU A 328 11.69 -17.03 -28.97
C LEU A 328 11.90 -15.51 -28.87
N ILE A 329 12.54 -15.03 -27.80
CA ILE A 329 12.86 -13.62 -27.61
C ILE A 329 14.37 -13.42 -27.54
N SER A 330 14.86 -12.42 -28.27
CA SER A 330 16.28 -12.07 -28.35
C SER A 330 16.54 -10.67 -27.81
N ARG A 331 17.80 -10.35 -27.48
CA ARG A 331 18.17 -9.01 -27.00
C ARG A 331 17.91 -7.97 -28.08
N GLY A 332 17.35 -6.82 -27.69
CA GLY A 332 16.99 -5.74 -28.63
C GLY A 332 15.58 -5.87 -29.23
N CYS A 333 14.82 -6.88 -28.84
CA CYS A 333 13.45 -7.12 -29.32
C CYS A 333 12.44 -6.11 -28.77
N THR A 334 11.42 -5.81 -29.57
CA THR A 334 10.19 -5.11 -29.13
C THR A 334 9.03 -6.10 -29.02
N LEU A 335 8.48 -6.22 -27.81
CA LEU A 335 7.34 -7.08 -27.49
C LEU A 335 6.09 -6.24 -27.29
N HIS A 336 4.97 -6.76 -27.79
CA HIS A 336 3.66 -6.20 -27.60
C HIS A 336 2.74 -7.25 -26.97
N LEU A 337 2.16 -6.90 -25.82
CA LEU A 337 1.23 -7.74 -25.08
C LEU A 337 -0.19 -7.49 -25.57
N THR A 338 -0.85 -8.54 -26.04
CA THR A 338 -2.25 -8.52 -26.46
C THR A 338 -3.06 -9.56 -25.70
N VAL A 339 -4.39 -9.39 -25.67
CA VAL A 339 -5.30 -10.36 -25.07
C VAL A 339 -5.94 -11.21 -26.16
N SER A 340 -5.97 -12.52 -25.95
CA SER A 340 -6.71 -13.46 -26.78
C SER A 340 -7.86 -14.05 -25.97
N TYR A 341 -9.08 -13.74 -26.38
CA TYR A 341 -10.28 -14.38 -25.86
C TYR A 341 -10.51 -15.70 -26.61
N PRO A 342 -10.67 -16.83 -25.90
CA PRO A 342 -11.09 -18.08 -26.53
C PRO A 342 -12.48 -17.87 -27.15
N LYS A 343 -12.61 -18.26 -28.43
CA LYS A 343 -13.88 -18.21 -29.15
C LYS A 343 -14.61 -19.53 -28.94
N ASP A 344 -15.89 -19.48 -28.60
CA ASP A 344 -16.77 -20.64 -28.62
C ASP A 344 -16.99 -21.14 -30.05
N LYS A 345 -17.56 -22.35 -30.20
CA LYS A 345 -17.88 -22.99 -31.50
C LYS A 345 -18.74 -22.13 -32.44
N THR A 346 -19.34 -21.05 -31.94
CA THR A 346 -20.16 -20.08 -32.68
C THR A 346 -19.44 -18.76 -33.00
N GLY A 347 -18.14 -18.65 -32.70
CA GLY A 347 -17.32 -17.46 -32.98
C GLY A 347 -17.54 -16.30 -32.00
N ARG A 348 -18.37 -16.46 -30.97
CA ARG A 348 -18.54 -15.50 -29.86
C ARG A 348 -17.48 -15.76 -28.78
N ASN A 349 -17.04 -14.72 -28.09
CA ASN A 349 -16.12 -14.87 -26.95
C ASN A 349 -16.80 -15.72 -25.88
N SER A 350 -16.17 -16.81 -25.45
CA SER A 350 -16.72 -17.63 -24.36
C SER A 350 -16.39 -16.96 -23.02
N GLU A 351 -17.41 -16.67 -22.21
CA GLU A 351 -17.22 -16.11 -20.87
C GLU A 351 -16.71 -17.15 -19.86
N GLU A 352 -16.75 -18.44 -20.20
CA GLU A 352 -16.39 -19.56 -19.32
C GLU A 352 -14.87 -19.85 -19.25
N VAL A 353 -14.07 -19.40 -20.22
CA VAL A 353 -12.63 -19.71 -20.28
C VAL A 353 -11.81 -18.43 -20.08
N ALA A 354 -10.88 -18.47 -19.11
CA ALA A 354 -10.10 -17.30 -18.74
C ALA A 354 -9.30 -16.73 -19.93
N PRO A 355 -9.34 -15.40 -20.17
CA PRO A 355 -8.61 -14.76 -21.27
C PRO A 355 -7.10 -14.97 -21.11
N THR A 356 -6.42 -15.20 -22.23
CA THR A 356 -4.97 -15.45 -22.25
C THR A 356 -4.23 -14.25 -22.77
N ILE A 357 -3.13 -13.88 -22.10
CA ILE A 357 -2.22 -12.85 -22.59
C ILE A 357 -1.27 -13.53 -23.58
N LYS A 358 -1.04 -12.90 -24.73
CA LYS A 358 -0.12 -13.35 -25.77
C LYS A 358 0.99 -12.33 -25.98
N LEU A 359 2.17 -12.84 -26.28
CA LEU A 359 3.35 -12.07 -26.66
C LEU A 359 3.42 -12.00 -28.19
N GLN A 360 3.41 -10.79 -28.75
CA GLN A 360 3.64 -10.54 -30.16
C GLN A 360 4.99 -9.83 -30.34
N HIS A 361 5.78 -10.28 -31.30
CA HIS A 361 7.05 -9.64 -31.67
C HIS A 361 6.79 -8.56 -32.71
N ILE A 362 7.12 -7.30 -32.40
CA ILE A 362 7.06 -6.20 -33.36
C ILE A 362 8.48 -5.99 -33.89
N THR A 363 8.73 -6.35 -35.15
CA THR A 363 9.93 -5.94 -35.87
C THR A 363 9.76 -4.52 -36.42
N GLU A 364 10.81 -3.69 -36.36
CA GLU A 364 10.86 -2.36 -37.00
C GLU A 364 10.86 -2.49 -38.53
N ALA A 365 9.69 -2.79 -39.08
CA ALA A 365 9.27 -2.46 -40.44
C ALA A 365 7.75 -2.65 -40.42
N GLY A 366 6.99 -1.63 -40.83
CA GLY A 366 5.53 -1.65 -40.90
C GLY A 366 4.98 -2.66 -41.92
N HIS A 367 5.20 -3.94 -41.65
CA HIS A 367 4.60 -5.08 -42.31
C HIS A 367 4.12 -6.01 -41.22
N GLU A 368 2.79 -6.16 -41.11
CA GLU A 368 2.23 -7.41 -40.65
C GLU A 368 2.90 -8.52 -41.46
N ILE A 369 3.67 -9.37 -40.79
CA ILE A 369 4.11 -10.61 -41.42
C ILE A 369 2.84 -11.46 -41.53
N ALA A 370 2.21 -11.41 -42.71
CA ALA A 370 1.37 -12.50 -43.17
C ALA A 370 2.17 -13.81 -42.99
N PRO A 371 1.54 -14.89 -42.49
CA PRO A 371 2.25 -16.03 -41.94
C PRO A 371 3.06 -16.71 -43.05
N ASN A 372 4.38 -16.51 -43.03
CA ASN A 372 5.27 -17.29 -43.88
C ASN A 372 5.35 -18.71 -43.31
N THR A 373 4.45 -19.54 -43.82
CA THR A 373 4.62 -20.96 -44.14
C THR A 373 5.25 -21.83 -43.05
N GLY A 374 4.38 -22.51 -42.30
CA GLY A 374 4.46 -23.97 -42.15
C GLY A 374 5.14 -24.57 -40.92
N ALA A 375 5.87 -23.82 -40.09
CA ALA A 375 6.62 -24.43 -38.98
C ALA A 375 6.42 -23.80 -37.59
N ASN A 376 6.01 -22.53 -37.47
CA ASN A 376 5.94 -21.84 -36.16
C ASN A 376 4.53 -21.61 -35.60
N GLU A 377 3.48 -21.60 -36.43
CA GLU A 377 2.10 -21.50 -35.93
C GLU A 377 1.71 -22.72 -35.08
N ASN A 378 2.22 -23.91 -35.43
CA ASN A 378 1.99 -25.13 -34.65
C ASN A 378 2.68 -25.11 -33.27
N LYS A 379 3.74 -24.31 -33.07
CA LYS A 379 4.35 -24.12 -31.74
C LYS A 379 3.54 -23.15 -30.88
N PHE A 380 3.06 -22.05 -31.46
CA PHE A 380 2.19 -21.09 -30.76
C PHE A 380 0.81 -21.67 -30.40
N PHE A 381 0.20 -22.49 -31.27
CA PHE A 381 -1.06 -23.18 -30.96
C PHE A 381 -0.88 -24.35 -29.97
N SER A 382 0.24 -25.09 -30.05
CA SER A 382 0.54 -26.18 -29.10
C SER A 382 0.66 -25.69 -27.64
N LEU A 383 1.01 -24.42 -27.42
CA LEU A 383 1.15 -23.81 -26.09
C LEU A 383 -0.20 -23.66 -25.38
N ALA A 384 -1.28 -23.32 -26.11
CA ALA A 384 -2.61 -23.20 -25.53
C ALA A 384 -3.22 -24.58 -25.19
N THR A 385 -2.96 -25.60 -26.00
CA THR A 385 -3.57 -26.93 -25.83
C THR A 385 -2.85 -27.79 -24.79
N LYS A 386 -1.52 -27.70 -24.66
CA LYS A 386 -0.77 -28.46 -23.64
C LYS A 386 -0.96 -27.92 -22.22
N PHE A 387 -1.18 -26.61 -22.06
CA PHE A 387 -1.46 -26.04 -20.74
C PHE A 387 -2.85 -26.47 -20.22
N PHE A 388 -3.84 -26.60 -21.11
CA PHE A 388 -5.20 -27.02 -20.75
C PHE A 388 -5.28 -28.49 -20.30
N SER A 389 -4.42 -29.37 -20.82
CA SER A 389 -4.41 -30.79 -20.43
C SER A 389 -3.75 -31.05 -19.06
N LEU A 390 -2.92 -30.14 -18.57
CA LEU A 390 -2.29 -30.27 -17.24
C LEU A 390 -3.14 -29.68 -16.11
N VAL A 391 -3.95 -28.63 -16.37
CA VAL A 391 -4.76 -27.98 -15.33
C VAL A 391 -6.10 -28.71 -15.08
N THR A 392 -6.56 -29.55 -16.00
CA THR A 392 -7.79 -30.36 -15.84
C THR A 392 -7.53 -31.77 -15.29
N LYS A 393 -6.27 -32.13 -15.02
CA LYS A 393 -5.86 -33.37 -14.37
C LYS A 393 -4.91 -33.07 -13.20
N SER A 394 -5.41 -32.36 -12.19
CA SER A 394 -4.89 -32.43 -10.82
C SER A 394 -5.96 -32.04 -9.82
#